data_AF-A0A819KWN5-F1
#
_entry.id   AF-A0A819KWN5-F1
#
_cell.length_a   1.000
_cell.length_b   1.000
_cell.length_c   1.000
_cell.angle_alpha   90.00
_cell.angle_beta   90.00
_cell.angle_gamma   90.00
#
_symmetry.space_group_name_H-M   'P 1'
#
loop_
_entity.id
_entity.type
_entity.pdbx_description
1 polymer ?
#
loop_
_entity_poly.entity_id
_entity_poly.type
_entity_poly.pdbx_seq_one_letter_code
_entity_poly.pdbx_strand_id
1 'polypeptide(L)'
;MFSILLYIFLIILLTLCLIIYIKLIRPEKLIYDKFRRQGITGEPFIPLLGQIPDLHRYREADKMMNYYGDLVEKHGHVLLYSFGPVVRLLVNEPDMLADVLSRQNSKNYIKPVIATTVFAPIIGYHNLLVADGSEHERARRMINPAFYHTNLKSMISIIADRTKKTIEKILNKETNSEEIDLQNLFNTLILSIIVSSAFGADFETNTNAKDIMCHVLTEVLDAVLYRSLRMINQISFLSKLPFWKKNILDNGAETIAKFVDKIISDRRQGHSNSMSDGPDLLDLLLSAVDNEGESFTN
;
A
#
# COMPACT_ATOMS: atom_id res chain seq x y z
N MET A 1 22.38 -40.25 -26.75
CA MET A 1 22.37 -38.79 -26.46
C MET A 1 21.06 -38.34 -25.82
N PHE A 2 19.89 -38.68 -26.40
CA PHE A 2 18.57 -38.29 -25.88
C PHE A 2 18.31 -38.74 -24.42
N SER A 3 18.61 -40.01 -24.09
CA SER A 3 18.38 -40.52 -22.73
C SER A 3 19.24 -39.81 -21.67
N ILE A 4 20.48 -39.43 -22.00
CA ILE A 4 21.37 -38.71 -21.09
C ILE A 4 20.82 -37.30 -20.81
N LEU A 5 20.35 -36.59 -21.84
CA LEU A 5 19.72 -35.28 -21.69
C LEU A 5 18.44 -35.36 -20.84
N LEU A 6 17.64 -36.41 -21.00
CA LEU A 6 16.45 -36.65 -20.20
C LEU A 6 16.78 -36.87 -18.72
N TYR A 7 17.81 -37.69 -18.41
CA TYR A 7 18.25 -37.91 -17.03
C TYR A 7 18.80 -36.64 -16.39
N ILE A 8 19.59 -35.85 -17.12
CA ILE A 8 20.09 -34.55 -16.64
C ILE A 8 18.93 -33.61 -16.33
N PHE A 9 17.95 -33.51 -17.23
CA PHE A 9 16.75 -32.69 -17.02
C PHE A 9 15.96 -33.14 -15.78
N LEU A 10 15.76 -34.44 -15.59
CA LEU A 10 15.08 -35.00 -14.42
C LEU A 10 15.83 -34.68 -13.11
N ILE A 11 17.16 -34.78 -13.11
CA ILE A 11 17.98 -34.43 -11.93
C ILE A 11 17.86 -32.93 -11.63
N ILE A 12 17.91 -32.06 -12.63
CA ILE A 12 17.72 -30.62 -12.47
C ILE A 12 16.32 -30.32 -11.92
N LEU A 13 15.29 -30.99 -12.44
CA LEU A 13 13.92 -30.81 -11.98
C LEU A 13 13.74 -31.27 -10.52
N LEU A 14 14.25 -32.45 -10.17
CA LEU A 14 14.18 -32.98 -8.81
C LEU A 14 14.94 -32.10 -7.81
N THR A 15 16.13 -31.65 -8.17
CA THR A 15 16.90 -30.72 -7.33
C THR A 15 16.17 -29.39 -7.16
N LEU A 16 15.56 -28.84 -8.22
CA LEU A 16 14.73 -27.64 -8.13
C LEU A 16 13.52 -27.85 -7.21
N CYS A 17 12.78 -28.94 -7.36
CA CYS A 17 11.65 -29.29 -6.49
C CYS A 17 12.08 -29.44 -5.03
N LEU A 18 13.23 -30.07 -4.77
CA LEU A 18 13.79 -30.22 -3.44
C LEU A 18 14.17 -28.85 -2.84
N ILE A 19 14.78 -27.97 -3.62
CA ILE A 19 15.12 -26.61 -3.19
C ILE A 19 13.85 -25.82 -2.85
N ILE A 20 12.83 -25.88 -3.71
CA ILE A 20 11.53 -25.22 -3.46
C ILE A 20 10.91 -25.77 -2.18
N TYR A 21 10.88 -27.09 -2.00
CA TYR A 21 10.34 -27.69 -0.79
C TYR A 21 11.10 -27.25 0.47
N ILE A 22 12.43 -27.34 0.47
CA ILE A 22 13.26 -27.02 1.65
C ILE A 22 13.21 -25.52 1.97
N LYS A 23 13.29 -24.65 0.96
CA LYS A 23 13.39 -23.20 1.19
C LYS A 23 12.04 -22.50 1.36
N LEU A 24 10.97 -22.99 0.71
CA LEU A 24 9.69 -22.27 0.62
C LEU A 24 8.57 -22.98 1.39
N ILE A 25 8.43 -24.30 1.23
CA ILE A 25 7.25 -25.04 1.74
C ILE A 25 7.48 -25.53 3.18
N ARG A 26 8.60 -26.20 3.43
CA ARG A 26 8.93 -26.81 4.73
C ARG A 26 8.91 -25.81 5.90
N PRO A 27 9.56 -24.62 5.85
CA PRO A 27 9.57 -23.70 6.98
C PRO A 27 8.15 -23.24 7.36
N GLU A 28 7.35 -22.87 6.36
CA GLU A 28 5.97 -22.44 6.54
C GLU A 28 5.09 -23.57 7.07
N LYS A 29 5.25 -24.80 6.56
CA LYS A 29 4.54 -25.97 7.07
C LYS A 29 4.86 -26.25 8.54
N LEU A 30 6.11 -26.08 8.97
CA LEU A 30 6.48 -26.24 10.38
C LEU A 30 5.81 -25.18 11.27
N ILE A 31 5.68 -23.95 10.80
CA ILE A 31 4.94 -22.87 11.49
C ILE A 31 3.46 -23.25 11.60
N TYR A 32 2.84 -23.66 10.48
CA TYR A 32 1.45 -24.12 10.46
C TYR A 32 1.21 -25.24 11.46
N ASP A 33 2.05 -26.29 11.42
CA ASP A 33 1.90 -27.45 12.31
C ASP A 33 2.10 -27.08 13.78
N LYS A 34 2.99 -26.12 14.08
CA LYS A 34 3.17 -25.60 15.44
C LYS A 34 1.89 -24.96 15.96
N PHE A 35 1.26 -24.07 15.18
CA PHE A 35 0.00 -23.43 15.59
C PHE A 35 -1.17 -24.42 15.66
N ARG A 36 -1.26 -25.38 14.71
CA ARG A 36 -2.27 -26.45 14.77
C ARG A 36 -2.15 -27.29 16.04
N ARG A 37 -0.93 -27.61 16.49
CA ARG A 37 -0.68 -28.32 17.76
C ARG A 37 -1.09 -27.52 18.99
N GLN A 38 -1.14 -26.19 18.90
CA GLN A 38 -1.63 -25.29 19.96
C GLN A 38 -3.16 -25.17 19.94
N GLY A 39 -3.86 -25.88 19.05
CA GLY A 39 -5.32 -25.87 18.95
C GLY A 39 -5.88 -24.77 18.05
N ILE A 40 -5.03 -23.93 17.44
CA ILE A 40 -5.49 -22.90 16.49
C ILE A 40 -6.04 -23.61 15.25
N THR A 41 -7.30 -23.34 14.92
CA THR A 41 -7.94 -23.91 13.74
C THR A 41 -7.67 -23.05 12.50
N GLY A 42 -8.19 -23.44 11.34
CA GLY A 42 -7.92 -22.74 10.09
C GLY A 42 -7.98 -23.64 8.87
N GLU A 43 -7.80 -23.03 7.72
CA GLU A 43 -7.84 -23.71 6.42
C GLU A 43 -6.70 -24.73 6.27
N PRO A 44 -6.89 -25.77 5.44
CA PRO A 44 -5.84 -26.72 5.12
C PRO A 44 -4.62 -26.03 4.50
N PHE A 45 -3.43 -26.48 4.88
CA PHE A 45 -2.20 -26.05 4.23
C PHE A 45 -2.10 -26.66 2.83
N ILE A 46 -2.25 -25.85 1.79
CA ILE A 46 -2.09 -26.25 0.39
C ILE A 46 -0.72 -25.74 -0.08
N PRO A 47 0.24 -26.64 -0.39
CA PRO A 47 1.57 -26.21 -0.82
C PRO A 47 1.53 -25.29 -2.05
N LEU A 48 2.40 -24.28 -2.07
CA LEU A 48 2.56 -23.27 -3.14
C LEU A 48 1.38 -22.33 -3.39
N LEU A 49 0.14 -22.83 -3.38
CA LEU A 49 -1.05 -22.04 -3.73
C LEU A 49 -1.79 -21.49 -2.51
N GLY A 50 -1.78 -22.21 -1.40
CA GLY A 50 -2.62 -21.86 -0.25
C GLY A 50 -4.08 -21.67 -0.68
N GLN A 51 -4.71 -20.59 -0.20
CA GLN A 51 -6.08 -20.22 -0.54
C GLN A 51 -6.17 -19.22 -1.71
N ILE A 52 -5.09 -18.95 -2.45
CA ILE A 52 -5.10 -17.97 -3.56
C ILE A 52 -6.25 -18.19 -4.57
N PRO A 53 -6.60 -19.43 -4.99
CA PRO A 53 -7.71 -19.65 -5.91
C PRO A 53 -9.06 -19.18 -5.36
N ASP A 54 -9.30 -19.39 -4.07
CA ASP A 54 -10.53 -18.93 -3.42
C ASP A 54 -10.51 -17.41 -3.26
N LEU A 55 -9.39 -16.81 -2.84
CA LEU A 55 -9.22 -15.36 -2.83
C LEU A 55 -9.50 -14.72 -4.20
N HIS A 56 -9.06 -15.35 -5.29
CA HIS A 56 -9.34 -14.88 -6.64
C HIS A 56 -10.83 -14.93 -6.96
N ARG A 57 -11.50 -16.04 -6.62
CA ARG A 57 -12.94 -16.22 -6.85
C ARG A 57 -13.78 -15.21 -6.07
N TYR A 58 -13.47 -15.00 -4.78
CA TYR A 58 -14.15 -14.01 -3.96
C TYR A 58 -13.90 -12.58 -4.44
N ARG A 59 -12.70 -12.27 -4.95
CA ARG A 59 -12.40 -10.98 -5.55
C ARG A 59 -13.22 -10.73 -6.83
N GLU A 60 -13.25 -11.69 -7.76
CA GLU A 60 -14.00 -11.55 -9.01
C GLU A 60 -15.51 -11.39 -8.78
N ALA A 61 -16.02 -11.93 -7.67
CA ALA A 61 -17.39 -11.77 -7.25
C ALA A 61 -17.66 -10.52 -6.36
N ASP A 62 -16.65 -9.68 -6.13
CA ASP A 62 -16.69 -8.52 -5.22
C ASP A 62 -17.16 -8.87 -3.79
N LYS A 63 -16.69 -10.00 -3.27
CA LYS A 63 -17.08 -10.59 -1.99
C LYS A 63 -15.88 -10.82 -1.06
N MET A 64 -14.86 -9.98 -1.17
CA MET A 64 -13.63 -10.17 -0.41
C MET A 64 -13.86 -10.07 1.10
N MET A 65 -14.82 -9.26 1.55
CA MET A 65 -15.20 -9.19 2.97
C MET A 65 -15.92 -10.47 3.43
N ASN A 66 -16.77 -11.05 2.59
CA ASN A 66 -17.44 -12.32 2.89
C ASN A 66 -16.43 -13.45 3.10
N TYR A 67 -15.36 -13.52 2.29
CA TYR A 67 -14.30 -14.51 2.48
C TYR A 67 -13.75 -14.51 3.91
N TYR A 68 -13.44 -13.33 4.48
CA TYR A 68 -12.95 -13.25 5.85
C TYR A 68 -14.04 -13.55 6.89
N GLY A 69 -15.29 -13.14 6.62
CA GLY A 69 -16.44 -13.48 7.45
C GLY A 69 -16.65 -14.99 7.56
N ASP A 70 -16.69 -15.68 6.42
CA ASP A 70 -16.89 -17.13 6.34
C ASP A 70 -15.76 -17.89 7.04
N LEU A 71 -14.52 -17.41 6.94
CA LEU A 71 -13.38 -17.96 7.67
C LEU A 71 -13.56 -17.84 9.19
N VAL A 72 -13.95 -16.66 9.67
CA VAL A 72 -14.19 -16.42 11.10
C VAL A 72 -15.35 -17.25 11.62
N GLU A 73 -16.45 -17.37 10.85
CA GLU A 73 -17.58 -18.22 11.22
C GLU A 73 -17.18 -19.69 11.34
N LYS A 74 -16.33 -20.18 10.44
CA LYS A 74 -15.89 -21.58 10.40
C LYS A 74 -14.81 -21.93 11.43
N HIS A 75 -13.90 -21.00 11.73
CA HIS A 75 -12.68 -21.29 12.47
C HIS A 75 -12.49 -20.46 13.76
N GLY A 76 -13.39 -19.50 14.01
CA GLY A 76 -13.29 -18.55 15.12
C GLY A 76 -12.44 -17.33 14.78
N HIS A 77 -12.26 -16.44 15.75
CA HIS A 77 -11.61 -15.13 15.56
C HIS A 77 -10.07 -15.20 15.47
N VAL A 78 -9.46 -16.33 15.81
CA VAL A 78 -8.03 -16.57 15.66
C VAL A 78 -7.84 -17.83 14.83
N LEU A 79 -7.39 -17.66 13.59
CA LEU A 79 -7.35 -18.75 12.62
C LEU A 79 -6.11 -18.69 11.73
N LEU A 80 -5.76 -19.85 11.18
CA LEU A 80 -4.74 -20.00 10.15
C LEU A 80 -5.35 -19.97 8.75
N TYR A 81 -4.69 -19.28 7.85
CA TYR A 81 -4.88 -19.45 6.41
C TYR A 81 -3.52 -19.27 5.73
N SER A 82 -3.44 -19.59 4.44
CA SER A 82 -2.20 -19.50 3.67
C SER A 82 -2.42 -18.63 2.44
N PHE A 83 -1.46 -17.74 2.19
CA PHE A 83 -1.40 -16.96 0.96
C PHE A 83 -0.22 -17.48 0.14
N GLY A 84 -0.51 -18.39 -0.78
CA GLY A 84 0.52 -19.18 -1.41
C GLY A 84 1.12 -20.19 -0.43
N PRO A 85 2.45 -20.39 -0.41
CA PRO A 85 3.13 -21.21 0.59
C PRO A 85 3.20 -20.52 1.96
N VAL A 86 2.92 -19.21 2.04
CA VAL A 86 3.16 -18.43 3.26
C VAL A 86 1.96 -18.50 4.19
N VAL A 87 2.20 -18.98 5.41
CA VAL A 87 1.18 -19.13 6.43
C VAL A 87 0.90 -17.77 7.09
N ARG A 88 -0.36 -17.55 7.42
CA ARG A 88 -0.87 -16.32 8.04
C ARG A 88 -1.71 -16.71 9.23
N LEU A 89 -1.47 -16.02 10.34
CA LEU A 89 -2.35 -16.02 11.50
C LEU A 89 -3.25 -14.79 11.38
N LEU A 90 -4.54 -15.01 11.18
CA LEU A 90 -5.54 -13.96 11.29
C LEU A 90 -5.90 -13.83 12.77
N VAL A 91 -5.79 -12.62 13.29
CA VAL A 91 -6.11 -12.28 14.67
C VAL A 91 -7.23 -11.25 14.64
N ASN A 92 -8.40 -11.61 15.16
CA ASN A 92 -9.59 -10.79 15.24
C ASN A 92 -10.14 -10.75 16.69
N GLU A 93 -9.24 -10.79 17.65
CA GLU A 93 -9.54 -10.67 19.09
C GLU A 93 -8.93 -9.37 19.63
N PRO A 94 -9.70 -8.50 20.31
CA PRO A 94 -9.24 -7.17 20.73
C PRO A 94 -7.96 -7.17 21.57
N ASP A 95 -7.84 -8.07 22.55
CA ASP A 95 -6.67 -8.14 23.44
C ASP A 95 -5.40 -8.54 22.69
N MET A 96 -5.52 -9.46 21.74
CA MET A 96 -4.38 -9.87 20.91
C MET A 96 -4.03 -8.80 19.88
N LEU A 97 -5.02 -8.10 19.32
CA LEU A 97 -4.78 -6.96 18.43
C LEU A 97 -4.08 -5.82 19.18
N ALA A 98 -4.46 -5.55 20.43
CA ALA A 98 -3.79 -4.57 21.27
C ALA A 98 -2.31 -4.94 21.48
N ASP A 99 -2.02 -6.23 21.71
CA ASP A 99 -0.65 -6.73 21.86
C ASP A 99 0.17 -6.58 20.57
N VAL A 100 -0.39 -6.98 19.42
CA VAL A 100 0.23 -6.89 18.08
C VAL A 100 0.48 -5.45 17.65
N LEU A 101 -0.48 -4.56 17.88
CA LEU A 101 -0.41 -3.15 17.48
C LEU A 101 0.25 -2.27 18.55
N SER A 102 0.68 -2.85 19.68
CA SER A 102 1.33 -2.10 20.74
C SER A 102 2.72 -1.62 20.31
N ARG A 103 3.10 -0.43 20.79
CA ARG A 103 4.45 0.09 20.60
C ARG A 103 5.51 -0.79 21.27
N GLN A 104 5.17 -1.47 22.36
CA GLN A 104 6.10 -2.30 23.12
C GLN A 104 6.56 -3.52 22.32
N ASN A 105 5.68 -4.07 21.48
CA ASN A 105 5.97 -5.25 20.66
C ASN A 105 6.29 -4.93 19.19
N SER A 106 6.41 -3.67 18.80
CA SER A 106 6.62 -3.28 17.40
C SER A 106 7.83 -3.96 16.75
N LYS A 107 8.87 -4.29 17.53
CA LYS A 107 10.05 -5.03 17.06
C LYS A 107 9.76 -6.49 16.67
N ASN A 108 8.69 -7.07 17.21
CA ASN A 108 8.27 -8.44 16.91
C ASN A 108 7.33 -8.50 15.69
N TYR A 109 6.72 -7.37 15.33
CA TYR A 109 5.71 -7.26 14.27
C TYR A 109 6.16 -6.22 13.23
N ILE A 110 7.10 -6.63 12.38
CA ILE A 110 7.55 -5.80 11.25
C ILE A 110 6.54 -5.84 10.11
N LYS A 111 6.58 -4.83 9.24
CA LYS A 111 5.72 -4.77 8.07
C LYS A 111 6.06 -5.93 7.12
N PRO A 112 5.05 -6.48 6.44
CA PRO A 112 5.25 -7.59 5.54
C PRO A 112 6.14 -7.21 4.35
N VAL A 113 6.86 -8.18 3.79
CA VAL A 113 7.69 -8.04 2.57
C VAL A 113 6.91 -7.45 1.39
N ILE A 114 5.58 -7.57 1.37
CA ILE A 114 4.74 -6.93 0.35
C ILE A 114 4.82 -5.39 0.42
N ALA A 115 5.02 -4.81 1.61
CA ALA A 115 5.23 -3.37 1.77
C ALA A 115 6.46 -2.90 0.97
N THR A 116 7.59 -3.59 1.13
CA THR A 116 8.86 -3.27 0.47
C THR A 116 8.90 -3.69 -1.00
N THR A 117 8.34 -4.84 -1.36
CA THR A 117 8.41 -5.33 -2.74
C THR A 117 7.39 -4.71 -3.67
N VAL A 118 6.34 -4.08 -3.13
CA VAL A 118 5.22 -3.61 -3.92
C VAL A 118 5.03 -2.11 -3.82
N PHE A 119 5.06 -1.53 -2.63
CA PHE A 119 4.88 -0.08 -2.47
C PHE A 119 6.19 0.68 -2.65
N ALA A 120 7.31 0.18 -2.12
CA ALA A 120 8.58 0.89 -2.20
C ALA A 120 9.03 1.29 -3.62
N PRO A 121 8.82 0.47 -4.67
CA PRO A 121 9.13 0.89 -6.04
C PRO A 121 8.32 2.10 -6.52
N ILE A 122 7.16 2.37 -5.92
CA ILE A 122 6.26 3.46 -6.29
C ILE A 122 6.52 4.71 -5.44
N ILE A 123 6.66 4.55 -4.12
CA ILE A 123 6.69 5.66 -3.16
C ILE A 123 8.04 5.86 -2.46
N GLY A 124 9.03 5.03 -2.78
CA GLY A 124 10.37 5.02 -2.18
C GLY A 124 10.55 4.00 -1.05
N TYR A 125 11.78 3.51 -0.90
CA TYR A 125 12.16 2.53 0.13
C TYR A 125 12.25 3.13 1.54
N HIS A 126 12.58 4.41 1.62
CA HIS A 126 12.69 5.18 2.87
C HIS A 126 11.37 5.85 3.28
N ASN A 127 10.28 5.55 2.57
CA ASN A 127 8.96 6.12 2.84
C ASN A 127 8.43 5.63 4.19
N LEU A 128 7.74 6.49 4.94
CA LEU A 128 7.13 6.15 6.23
C LEU A 128 6.22 4.91 6.16
N LEU A 129 5.50 4.69 5.06
CA LEU A 129 4.65 3.52 4.90
C LEU A 129 5.46 2.22 4.82
N VAL A 130 6.69 2.28 4.30
CA VAL A 130 7.56 1.13 4.03
C VAL A 130 8.57 0.90 5.15
N ALA A 131 9.17 1.96 5.67
CA ALA A 131 10.20 1.91 6.69
C ALA A 131 9.70 1.28 8.00
N ASP A 132 10.59 0.63 8.73
CA ASP A 132 10.35 0.02 10.04
C ASP A 132 11.44 0.43 11.04
N GLY A 133 11.22 0.14 12.33
CA GLY A 133 12.22 0.35 13.37
C GLY A 133 12.64 1.82 13.53
N SER A 134 13.94 2.07 13.68
CA SER A 134 14.49 3.40 13.98
C SER A 134 14.26 4.41 12.86
N GLU A 135 14.30 3.97 11.60
CA GLU A 135 14.05 4.82 10.44
C GLU A 135 12.59 5.31 10.45
N HIS A 136 11.65 4.40 10.67
CA HIS A 136 10.24 4.75 10.84
C HIS A 136 10.02 5.69 12.03
N GLU A 137 10.63 5.39 13.19
CA GLU A 137 10.50 6.24 14.37
C GLU A 137 11.05 7.65 14.15
N ARG A 138 12.20 7.78 13.46
CA ARG A 138 12.80 9.06 13.08
C ARG A 138 11.86 9.84 12.15
N ALA A 139 11.46 9.24 11.03
CA ALA A 139 10.58 9.87 10.06
C ALA A 139 9.24 10.28 10.70
N ARG A 140 8.63 9.42 11.51
CA ARG A 140 7.37 9.72 12.20
C ARG A 140 7.51 10.90 13.16
N ARG A 141 8.62 10.99 13.91
CA ARG A 141 8.89 12.10 14.82
C ARG A 141 9.00 13.43 14.09
N MET A 142 9.69 13.45 12.95
CA MET A 142 9.85 14.63 12.10
C MET A 142 8.53 15.08 11.45
N ILE A 143 7.66 14.12 11.07
CA ILE A 143 6.40 14.39 10.38
C ILE A 143 5.26 14.80 11.33
N ASN A 144 5.21 14.22 12.54
CA ASN A 144 4.11 14.43 13.49
C ASN A 144 3.75 15.90 13.78
N PRO A 145 4.71 16.85 13.92
CA PRO A 145 4.40 18.26 14.13
C PRO A 145 3.50 18.86 13.05
N ALA A 146 3.59 18.38 11.81
CA ALA A 146 2.74 18.86 10.73
C ALA A 146 1.25 18.54 10.93
N PHE A 147 0.94 17.56 11.78
CA PHE A 147 -0.41 17.14 12.11
C PHE A 147 -0.88 17.63 13.50
N TYR A 148 -0.16 18.59 14.11
CA TYR A 148 -0.62 19.23 15.33
C TYR A 148 -1.87 20.07 15.06
N HIS A 149 -2.74 20.16 16.07
CA HIS A 149 -4.03 20.82 15.97
C HIS A 149 -3.96 22.27 15.46
N THR A 150 -2.87 22.99 15.77
CA THR A 150 -2.63 24.35 15.25
C THR A 150 -2.45 24.37 13.73
N ASN A 151 -1.73 23.40 13.17
CA ASN A 151 -1.49 23.27 11.73
C ASN A 151 -2.71 22.68 11.01
N LEU A 152 -3.46 21.78 11.66
CA LEU A 152 -4.73 21.30 11.11
C LEU A 152 -5.78 22.42 11.01
N LYS A 153 -5.79 23.36 11.96
CA LYS A 153 -6.70 24.51 11.93
C LYS A 153 -6.51 25.40 10.71
N SER A 154 -5.28 25.60 10.24
CA SER A 154 -5.01 26.43 9.04
C SER A 154 -5.51 25.76 7.75
N MET A 155 -5.81 24.46 7.77
CA MET A 155 -6.36 23.73 6.63
C MET A 155 -7.89 23.78 6.54
N ILE A 156 -8.58 24.21 7.60
CA ILE A 156 -10.06 24.20 7.67
C ILE A 156 -10.68 25.10 6.61
N SER A 157 -10.10 26.29 6.37
CA SER A 157 -10.57 27.23 5.35
C SER A 157 -10.51 26.61 3.94
N ILE A 158 -9.43 25.88 3.64
CA ILE A 158 -9.24 25.15 2.38
C ILE A 158 -10.28 24.04 2.24
N ILE A 159 -10.50 23.24 3.29
CA ILE A 159 -11.50 22.16 3.29
C ILE A 159 -12.89 22.73 3.01
N ALA A 160 -13.27 23.82 3.70
CA ALA A 160 -14.56 24.47 3.54
C ALA A 160 -14.75 25.06 2.14
N ASP A 161 -13.75 25.77 1.62
CA ASP A 161 -13.79 26.36 0.27
C ASP A 161 -13.94 25.29 -0.82
N ARG A 162 -13.12 24.23 -0.78
CA ARG A 162 -13.20 23.16 -1.78
C ARG A 162 -14.53 22.41 -1.72
N THR A 163 -15.01 22.12 -0.52
CA THR A 163 -16.31 21.46 -0.32
C THR A 163 -17.44 22.34 -0.86
N LYS A 164 -17.43 23.63 -0.54
CA LYS A 164 -18.43 24.60 -1.04
C LYS A 164 -18.44 24.66 -2.57
N LYS A 165 -17.27 24.80 -3.21
CA LYS A 165 -17.13 24.80 -4.68
C LYS A 165 -17.66 23.51 -5.31
N THR A 166 -17.39 22.35 -4.70
CA THR A 166 -17.93 21.07 -5.17
C THR A 166 -19.44 21.03 -5.08
N ILE A 167 -20.04 21.49 -3.97
CA ILE A 167 -21.49 21.57 -3.81
C ILE A 167 -22.09 22.53 -4.84
N GLU A 168 -21.52 23.72 -5.03
CA GLU A 168 -21.97 24.68 -6.04
C GLU A 168 -21.91 24.10 -7.46
N LYS A 169 -20.87 23.35 -7.80
CA LYS A 169 -20.76 22.65 -9.10
C LYS A 169 -21.87 21.61 -9.29
N ILE A 170 -22.30 20.95 -8.22
CA ILE A 170 -23.42 19.99 -8.26
C ILE A 170 -24.74 20.73 -8.47
N LEU A 171 -25.02 21.73 -7.64
CA LEU A 171 -26.25 22.53 -7.71
C LEU A 171 -26.39 23.25 -9.06
N ASN A 172 -25.29 23.74 -9.63
CA ASN A 172 -25.31 24.41 -10.93
C ASN A 172 -25.50 23.46 -12.12
N LYS A 173 -25.32 22.14 -11.92
CA LYS A 173 -25.62 21.13 -12.95
C LYS A 173 -27.10 20.72 -12.96
N GLU A 174 -27.91 21.16 -11.99
CA GLU A 174 -29.33 20.79 -11.83
C GLU A 174 -30.30 21.32 -12.91
N THR A 175 -29.85 21.63 -14.11
CA THR A 175 -30.77 21.80 -15.25
C THR A 175 -31.17 20.49 -15.91
N ASN A 176 -30.45 19.38 -15.68
CA ASN A 176 -30.80 18.05 -16.17
C ASN A 176 -30.71 17.02 -15.04
N SER A 177 -31.71 16.14 -14.92
CA SER A 177 -31.80 15.04 -13.93
C SER A 177 -30.77 13.92 -14.16
N GLU A 178 -29.48 14.25 -14.19
CA GLU A 178 -28.39 13.28 -14.36
C GLU A 178 -28.00 12.65 -13.01
N GLU A 179 -27.77 11.34 -13.03
CA GLU A 179 -27.21 10.60 -11.89
C GLU A 179 -25.77 11.08 -11.60
N ILE A 180 -25.43 11.18 -10.31
CA ILE A 180 -24.10 11.64 -9.87
C ILE A 180 -23.32 10.45 -9.30
N ASP A 181 -22.16 10.17 -9.87
CA ASP A 181 -21.17 9.25 -9.27
C ASP A 181 -20.51 9.90 -8.05
N LEU A 182 -21.03 9.57 -6.87
CA LEU A 182 -20.52 10.06 -5.58
C LEU A 182 -19.09 9.59 -5.30
N GLN A 183 -18.68 8.41 -5.77
CA GLN A 183 -17.34 7.90 -5.48
C GLN A 183 -16.28 8.72 -6.23
N ASN A 184 -16.48 8.96 -7.52
CA ASN A 184 -15.59 9.81 -8.30
C ASN A 184 -15.60 11.26 -7.79
N LEU A 185 -16.76 11.77 -7.37
CA LEU A 185 -16.92 13.08 -6.77
C LEU A 185 -16.09 13.22 -5.48
N PHE A 186 -16.24 12.28 -4.53
CA PHE A 186 -15.50 12.32 -3.27
C PHE A 186 -14.00 12.13 -3.47
N ASN A 187 -13.59 11.21 -4.37
CA ASN A 187 -12.17 11.04 -4.71
C ASN A 187 -11.56 12.34 -5.24
N THR A 188 -12.28 13.02 -6.14
CA THR A 188 -11.87 14.34 -6.68
C THR A 188 -11.75 15.38 -5.57
N LEU A 189 -12.77 15.49 -4.71
CA LEU A 189 -12.82 16.48 -3.64
C LEU A 189 -11.68 16.27 -2.63
N ILE A 190 -11.51 15.03 -2.16
CA ILE A 190 -10.47 14.67 -1.18
C ILE A 190 -9.09 14.95 -1.76
N LEU A 191 -8.84 14.58 -3.01
CA LEU A 191 -7.56 14.83 -3.65
C LEU A 191 -7.29 16.33 -3.84
N SER A 192 -8.30 17.11 -4.21
CA SER A 192 -8.18 18.58 -4.28
C SER A 192 -7.87 19.19 -2.92
N ILE A 193 -8.53 18.74 -1.85
CA ILE A 193 -8.25 19.16 -0.48
C ILE A 193 -6.81 18.82 -0.10
N ILE A 194 -6.37 17.58 -0.30
CA ILE A 194 -5.01 17.14 0.06
C ILE A 194 -3.98 17.97 -0.70
N VAL A 195 -4.13 18.14 -2.02
CA VAL A 195 -3.13 18.86 -2.82
C VAL A 195 -3.07 20.34 -2.44
N SER A 196 -4.20 20.99 -2.22
CA SER A 196 -4.22 22.40 -1.82
C SER A 196 -3.75 22.62 -0.37
N SER A 197 -4.12 21.75 0.56
CA SER A 197 -3.73 21.88 1.96
C SER A 197 -2.29 21.43 2.24
N ALA A 198 -1.78 20.45 1.49
CA ALA A 198 -0.44 19.93 1.71
C ALA A 198 0.63 20.67 0.90
N PHE A 199 0.31 21.08 -0.33
CA PHE A 199 1.30 21.58 -1.28
C PHE A 199 1.03 23.00 -1.78
N GLY A 200 -0.03 23.66 -1.28
CA GLY A 200 -0.42 25.01 -1.72
C GLY A 200 -0.74 25.09 -3.22
N ALA A 201 -0.94 23.95 -3.88
CA ALA A 201 -1.19 23.90 -5.32
C ALA A 201 -2.70 23.87 -5.58
N ASP A 202 -3.16 24.68 -6.53
CA ASP A 202 -4.52 24.56 -7.02
C ASP A 202 -4.62 23.37 -7.98
N PHE A 203 -5.24 22.30 -7.49
CA PHE A 203 -5.42 21.08 -8.27
C PHE A 203 -6.40 21.26 -9.44
N GLU A 204 -7.30 22.25 -9.35
CA GLU A 204 -8.30 22.50 -10.38
C GLU A 204 -7.73 23.23 -11.61
N THR A 205 -6.70 24.05 -11.44
CA THR A 205 -6.03 24.75 -12.56
C THR A 205 -5.12 23.82 -13.36
N ASN A 206 -4.78 22.66 -12.78
CA ASN A 206 -3.90 21.66 -13.35
C ASN A 206 -4.72 20.41 -13.70
N THR A 207 -5.68 20.55 -14.63
CA THR A 207 -6.62 19.49 -15.03
C THR A 207 -5.92 18.17 -15.36
N ASN A 208 -4.73 18.24 -15.94
CA ASN A 208 -3.87 17.08 -16.20
C ASN A 208 -3.42 16.39 -14.90
N ALA A 209 -3.11 17.11 -13.82
CA ALA A 209 -2.66 16.53 -12.56
C ALA A 209 -3.75 15.68 -11.89
N LYS A 210 -5.02 16.07 -12.01
CA LYS A 210 -6.17 15.31 -11.53
C LYS A 210 -6.30 13.97 -12.21
N ASP A 211 -6.40 14.00 -13.53
CA ASP A 211 -6.61 12.79 -14.30
C ASP A 211 -5.38 11.88 -14.18
N ILE A 212 -4.17 12.45 -14.21
CA ILE A 212 -2.92 11.71 -14.01
C ILE A 212 -2.91 11.04 -12.63
N MET A 213 -3.12 11.75 -11.52
CA MET A 213 -3.00 11.16 -10.18
C MET A 213 -4.07 10.09 -9.90
N CYS A 214 -5.34 10.37 -10.21
CA CYS A 214 -6.41 9.42 -9.96
C CYS A 214 -6.26 8.15 -10.81
N HIS A 215 -5.99 8.31 -12.13
CA HIS A 215 -5.84 7.16 -13.01
C HIS A 215 -4.56 6.38 -12.71
N VAL A 216 -3.42 7.04 -12.55
CA VAL A 216 -2.15 6.38 -12.24
C VAL A 216 -2.24 5.62 -10.93
N LEU A 217 -2.80 6.21 -9.87
CA LEU A 217 -2.91 5.53 -8.58
C LEU A 217 -3.81 4.29 -8.68
N THR A 218 -4.93 4.39 -9.38
CA THR A 218 -5.87 3.27 -9.56
C THR A 218 -5.21 2.12 -10.35
N GLU A 219 -4.57 2.43 -11.48
CA GLU A 219 -3.90 1.43 -12.31
C GLU A 219 -2.72 0.77 -11.59
N VAL A 220 -1.96 1.56 -10.83
CA VAL A 220 -0.86 1.06 -10.00
C VAL A 220 -1.39 0.13 -8.93
N LEU A 221 -2.43 0.50 -8.17
CA LEU A 221 -3.04 -0.36 -7.16
C LEU A 221 -3.57 -1.67 -7.74
N ASP A 222 -4.18 -1.62 -8.92
CA ASP A 222 -4.63 -2.81 -9.64
C ASP A 222 -3.48 -3.70 -10.10
N ALA A 223 -2.38 -3.11 -10.59
CA ALA A 223 -1.17 -3.83 -10.96
C ALA A 223 -0.50 -4.48 -9.73
N VAL A 224 -0.44 -3.75 -8.62
CA VAL A 224 0.01 -4.22 -7.31
C VAL A 224 -0.79 -5.44 -6.88
N LEU A 225 -2.12 -5.36 -6.91
CA LEU A 225 -3.00 -6.45 -6.48
C LEU A 225 -2.90 -7.67 -7.42
N TYR A 226 -2.87 -7.43 -8.75
CA TYR A 226 -2.67 -8.48 -9.76
C TYR A 226 -1.38 -9.28 -9.50
N ARG A 227 -0.27 -8.60 -9.24
CA ARG A 227 1.03 -9.23 -8.98
C ARG A 227 1.07 -9.92 -7.62
N SER A 228 0.36 -9.39 -6.64
CA SER A 228 0.26 -9.95 -5.29
C SER A 228 -0.47 -11.29 -5.31
N LEU A 229 -1.65 -11.37 -5.94
CA LEU A 229 -2.40 -12.63 -6.09
C LEU A 229 -1.64 -13.71 -6.87
N ARG A 230 -0.74 -13.30 -7.78
CA ARG A 230 0.11 -14.21 -8.56
C ARG A 230 1.48 -14.46 -7.93
N MET A 231 1.71 -13.94 -6.72
CA MET A 231 2.96 -14.08 -5.97
C MET A 231 4.22 -13.58 -6.69
N ILE A 232 4.08 -12.78 -7.74
CA ILE A 232 5.19 -12.33 -8.58
C ILE A 232 6.21 -11.53 -7.76
N ASN A 233 5.72 -10.71 -6.83
CA ASN A 233 6.57 -9.85 -6.00
C ASN A 233 7.26 -10.57 -4.84
N GLN A 234 6.83 -11.79 -4.48
CA GLN A 234 7.52 -12.59 -3.45
C GLN A 234 8.82 -13.21 -3.96
N ILE A 235 8.97 -13.32 -5.28
CA ILE A 235 10.15 -13.88 -5.93
C ILE A 235 10.91 -12.74 -6.59
N SER A 236 12.04 -12.34 -5.97
CA SER A 236 12.79 -11.12 -6.36
C SER A 236 13.23 -11.09 -7.83
N PHE A 237 13.50 -12.23 -8.47
CA PHE A 237 13.86 -12.23 -9.89
C PHE A 237 12.62 -12.03 -10.80
N LEU A 238 11.48 -12.63 -10.46
CA LEU A 238 10.24 -12.46 -11.22
C LEU A 238 9.74 -11.02 -11.13
N SER A 239 9.94 -10.39 -9.98
CA SER A 239 9.46 -9.02 -9.78
C SER A 239 10.14 -8.00 -10.70
N LYS A 240 11.37 -8.29 -11.16
CA LYS A 240 12.18 -7.43 -12.02
C LYS A 240 11.92 -7.60 -13.52
N LEU A 241 11.27 -8.69 -13.94
CA LEU A 241 11.02 -8.95 -15.36
C LEU A 241 9.97 -7.97 -15.93
N PRO A 242 10.04 -7.63 -17.24
CA PRO A 242 9.14 -6.67 -17.89
C PRO A 242 7.70 -7.20 -18.12
N PHE A 243 7.33 -8.28 -17.43
CA PHE A 243 6.00 -8.91 -17.52
C PHE A 243 5.12 -8.51 -16.32
N TRP A 244 3.87 -8.99 -16.32
CA TRP A 244 2.94 -8.86 -15.18
C TRP A 244 2.73 -7.42 -14.73
N LYS A 245 2.37 -6.54 -15.67
CA LYS A 245 2.08 -5.12 -15.43
C LYS A 245 3.26 -4.32 -14.83
N LYS A 246 4.52 -4.79 -14.98
CA LYS A 246 5.71 -4.06 -14.50
C LYS A 246 5.82 -2.65 -15.08
N ASN A 247 5.55 -2.49 -16.38
CA ASN A 247 5.57 -1.17 -17.03
C ASN A 247 4.56 -0.18 -16.42
N ILE A 248 3.39 -0.66 -15.97
CA ILE A 248 2.40 0.20 -15.31
C ILE A 248 2.94 0.70 -13.97
N LEU A 249 3.58 -0.17 -13.19
CA LEU A 249 4.21 0.21 -11.92
C LEU A 249 5.35 1.21 -12.14
N ASP A 250 6.22 0.95 -13.12
CA ASP A 250 7.38 1.80 -13.39
C ASP A 250 6.98 3.18 -13.93
N ASN A 251 6.09 3.21 -14.93
CA ASN A 251 5.58 4.46 -15.48
C ASN A 251 4.79 5.23 -14.42
N GLY A 252 4.01 4.54 -13.59
CA GLY A 252 3.26 5.17 -12.51
C GLY A 252 4.17 5.78 -11.44
N ALA A 253 5.20 5.04 -11.02
CA ALA A 253 6.22 5.53 -10.10
C ALA A 253 6.94 6.76 -10.66
N GLU A 254 7.38 6.70 -11.92
CA GLU A 254 8.05 7.83 -12.59
C GLU A 254 7.13 9.05 -12.70
N THR A 255 5.86 8.84 -13.03
CA THR A 255 4.88 9.93 -13.16
C THR A 255 4.61 10.61 -11.82
N ILE A 256 4.43 9.82 -10.75
CA ILE A 256 4.26 10.33 -9.39
C ILE A 256 5.52 11.09 -8.94
N ALA A 257 6.70 10.52 -9.17
CA ALA A 257 7.98 11.15 -8.81
C ALA A 257 8.14 12.50 -9.52
N LYS A 258 7.98 12.56 -10.85
CA LYS A 258 8.04 13.81 -11.62
C LYS A 258 7.06 14.87 -11.14
N PHE A 259 5.85 14.45 -10.76
CA PHE A 259 4.84 15.38 -10.23
C PHE A 259 5.26 15.96 -8.87
N VAL A 260 5.72 15.11 -7.94
CA VAL A 260 6.19 15.52 -6.61
C VAL A 260 7.45 16.39 -6.73
N ASP A 261 8.42 16.00 -7.55
CA ASP A 261 9.65 16.76 -7.80
C ASP A 261 9.35 18.15 -8.34
N LYS A 262 8.38 18.27 -9.25
CA LYS A 262 7.93 19.56 -9.76
C LYS A 262 7.37 20.44 -8.64
N ILE A 263 6.49 19.89 -7.80
CA ILE A 263 5.92 20.62 -6.66
C ILE A 263 7.02 21.10 -5.71
N ILE A 264 7.96 20.23 -5.35
CA ILE A 264 9.08 20.57 -4.46
C ILE A 264 9.97 21.64 -5.09
N SER A 265 10.29 21.51 -6.37
CA SER A 265 11.10 22.47 -7.11
C SER A 265 10.43 23.84 -7.19
N ASP A 266 9.15 23.88 -7.53
CA ASP A 266 8.36 25.11 -7.61
C ASP A 266 8.29 25.81 -6.25
N ARG A 267 8.17 25.06 -5.15
CA ARG A 267 8.21 25.62 -3.78
C ARG A 267 9.59 26.18 -3.44
N ARG A 268 10.67 25.45 -3.70
CA ARG A 268 12.05 25.90 -3.41
C ARG A 268 12.45 27.14 -4.21
N GLN A 269 11.91 27.32 -5.41
CA GLN A 269 12.17 28.47 -6.27
C GLN A 269 11.26 29.68 -5.97
N GLY A 270 10.29 29.55 -5.04
CA GLY A 270 9.33 30.60 -4.71
C GLY A 270 8.24 30.80 -5.77
N HIS A 271 8.08 29.86 -6.70
CA HIS A 271 7.01 29.87 -7.70
C HIS A 271 5.65 29.40 -7.13
N SER A 272 5.66 28.75 -5.97
CA SER A 272 4.45 28.40 -5.21
C SER A 272 4.57 28.83 -3.75
N ASN A 273 3.44 29.18 -3.15
CA ASN A 273 3.32 29.55 -1.73
C ASN A 273 2.22 28.72 -1.06
N SER A 274 2.28 28.62 0.27
CA SER A 274 1.20 28.02 1.05
C SER A 274 -0.14 28.71 0.77
N MET A 275 -1.19 27.91 0.57
CA MET A 275 -2.58 28.39 0.53
C MET A 275 -3.22 28.47 1.92
N SER A 276 -2.52 28.01 2.96
CA SER A 276 -2.99 27.99 4.33
C SER A 276 -2.71 29.35 4.99
N ASP A 277 -3.42 29.66 6.07
CA ASP A 277 -3.16 30.85 6.91
C ASP A 277 -1.81 30.77 7.69
N GLY A 278 -0.92 29.85 7.32
CA GLY A 278 0.35 29.51 7.95
C GLY A 278 1.18 28.55 7.07
N PRO A 279 2.25 27.93 7.60
CA PRO A 279 3.03 26.94 6.86
C PRO A 279 2.14 25.73 6.53
N ASP A 280 2.21 25.25 5.28
CA ASP A 280 1.52 24.02 4.87
C ASP A 280 2.36 22.77 5.18
N LEU A 281 1.82 21.58 4.87
CA LEU A 281 2.52 20.32 5.12
C LEU A 281 3.89 20.30 4.43
N LEU A 282 4.00 20.80 3.19
CA LEU A 282 5.26 20.81 2.46
C LEU A 282 6.30 21.70 3.13
N ASP A 283 5.91 22.90 3.59
CA ASP A 283 6.81 23.80 4.32
C ASP A 283 7.34 23.13 5.61
N LEU A 284 6.45 22.44 6.32
CA LEU A 284 6.78 21.74 7.56
C LEU A 284 7.69 20.54 7.28
N LEU A 285 7.52 19.83 6.16
CA LEU A 285 8.40 18.74 5.75
C LEU A 285 9.76 19.23 5.26
N LEU A 286 9.81 20.34 4.53
CA LEU A 286 11.06 20.94 4.04
C LEU A 286 11.92 21.53 5.17
N SER A 287 11.28 21.99 6.25
CA SER A 287 11.94 22.50 7.46
C SER A 287 12.17 21.43 8.53
N ALA A 288 11.65 20.22 8.36
CA ALA A 288 11.78 19.15 9.34
C ALA A 288 13.23 18.68 9.43
N VAL A 289 13.77 18.72 10.64
CA VAL A 289 15.08 18.16 11.02
C VAL A 289 14.91 17.16 12.15
N ASP A 290 15.78 16.17 12.20
CA ASP A 290 15.83 15.24 13.32
C ASP A 290 16.60 15.83 14.53
N ASN A 291 16.83 15.00 15.55
CA ASN A 291 17.55 15.41 16.76
C ASN A 291 19.04 15.71 16.52
N GLU A 292 19.59 15.27 15.40
CA GLU A 292 20.99 15.46 14.99
C GLU A 292 21.11 16.66 14.02
N GLY A 293 19.99 17.28 13.64
CA GLY A 293 19.93 18.41 12.71
C GLY A 293 19.87 17.99 11.24
N GLU A 294 19.70 16.71 10.94
CA GLU A 294 19.59 16.19 9.57
C GLU A 294 18.17 16.30 9.04
N SER A 295 18.02 16.84 7.83
CA SER A 295 16.73 16.93 7.13
C SER A 295 16.31 15.60 6.49
N PHE A 296 15.13 15.55 5.89
CA PHE A 296 14.83 14.50 4.92
C PHE A 296 15.79 14.60 3.74
N THR A 297 16.30 13.44 3.29
CA THR A 297 17.10 13.33 2.06
C THR A 297 16.18 13.44 0.85
N ASN A 298 16.68 14.05 -0.23
CA ASN A 298 16.07 13.93 -1.55
C ASN A 298 16.17 12.49 -2.08
#